data_AF-A0A967ZER7-F1
#
_entry.id   AF-A0A967ZER7-F1
#
_cell.length_a   1.000
_cell.length_b   1.000
_cell.length_c   1.000
_cell.angle_alpha   90.00
_cell.angle_beta   90.00
_cell.angle_gamma   90.00
#
_symmetry.space_group_name_H-M   'P 1'
#
loop_
_entity.id
_entity.type
_entity.pdbx_description
1 polymer ?
#
loop_
_entity_poly.entity_id
_entity_poly.type
_entity_poly.pdbx_seq_one_letter_code
_entity_poly.pdbx_strand_id
1 'polypeptide(L)'
;YQVLDHSHILVYAIPSLDGSTEPGTRIINSVWYRNAPDDGTFEDLMTGADGRRRWGTMPPGTIRDTHVAEMREVAESVLAPPIRDVVLACPDPIIQAIFDLEVPQMAFGRVCLLGDAAFGLRPHVAAGQAKACADAWALRDALADAGGDVDAALAVWEPRQLELGRSAVARTREMGHRSQVGNSMVPGDPTWKFGLWEAGN
;
A
#
# COMPACT_ATOMS: atom_id res chain seq x y z
N TYR A 1 6.90 -12.85 -8.08
CA TYR A 1 7.53 -11.56 -7.77
C TYR A 1 8.63 -11.32 -8.80
N GLN A 2 8.80 -10.08 -9.28
CA GLN A 2 9.90 -9.71 -10.16
C GLN A 2 10.39 -8.29 -9.82
N VAL A 3 11.70 -8.13 -9.74
CA VAL A 3 12.37 -6.82 -9.63
C VAL A 3 12.75 -6.37 -11.04
N LEU A 4 12.53 -5.10 -11.33
CA LEU A 4 12.89 -4.42 -12.57
C LEU A 4 13.77 -3.21 -12.24
N ASP A 5 14.33 -2.59 -13.27
CA ASP A 5 14.96 -1.28 -13.09
C ASP A 5 13.90 -0.23 -12.73
N HIS A 6 14.07 0.43 -11.58
CA HIS A 6 13.15 1.44 -11.04
C HIS A 6 11.67 1.00 -10.90
N SER A 7 11.43 -0.31 -10.79
CA SER A 7 10.08 -0.89 -10.74
C SER A 7 10.09 -2.28 -10.10
N HIS A 8 8.94 -2.74 -9.63
CA HIS A 8 8.75 -4.13 -9.23
C HIS A 8 7.29 -4.54 -9.31
N ILE A 9 7.05 -5.86 -9.39
CA ILE A 9 5.71 -6.45 -9.41
C ILE A 9 5.62 -7.66 -8.49
N LEU A 10 4.53 -7.71 -7.72
CA LEU A 10 4.14 -8.87 -6.93
C LEU A 10 2.87 -9.50 -7.50
N VAL A 11 2.81 -10.82 -7.41
CA VAL A 11 1.70 -11.65 -7.84
C VAL A 11 1.48 -12.71 -6.77
N TYR A 12 0.27 -12.83 -6.25
CA TYR A 12 -0.07 -13.78 -5.20
C TYR A 12 -1.55 -14.18 -5.28
N ALA A 13 -1.88 -15.38 -4.82
CA ALA A 13 -3.27 -15.81 -4.76
C ALA A 13 -3.99 -15.19 -3.56
N ILE A 14 -5.25 -14.84 -3.77
CA ILE A 14 -6.19 -14.41 -2.73
C ILE A 14 -7.45 -15.28 -2.80
N PRO A 15 -8.22 -15.39 -1.70
CA PRO A 15 -9.51 -16.05 -1.74
C PRO A 15 -10.43 -15.43 -2.79
N SER A 16 -11.30 -16.23 -3.40
CA SER A 16 -12.41 -15.72 -4.19
C SER A 16 -13.44 -14.97 -3.33
N LEU A 17 -14.42 -14.34 -3.97
CA LEU A 17 -15.46 -13.58 -3.29
C LEU A 17 -16.30 -14.41 -2.31
N ASP A 18 -16.41 -15.72 -2.52
CA ASP A 18 -17.06 -16.68 -1.62
C ASP A 18 -16.10 -17.28 -0.58
N GLY A 19 -14.83 -16.84 -0.57
CA GLY A 19 -13.79 -17.28 0.36
C GLY A 19 -13.02 -18.53 -0.06
N SER A 20 -13.28 -19.10 -1.24
CA SER A 20 -12.55 -20.30 -1.69
C SER A 20 -11.07 -20.00 -1.97
N THR A 21 -10.20 -20.91 -1.52
CA THR A 21 -8.75 -20.87 -1.77
C THR A 21 -8.27 -21.98 -2.71
N GLU A 22 -9.20 -22.78 -3.23
CA GLU A 22 -8.89 -23.95 -4.07
C GLU A 22 -8.28 -23.53 -5.42
N PRO A 23 -7.41 -24.37 -6.02
CA PRO A 23 -6.97 -24.17 -7.39
C PRO A 23 -8.16 -24.09 -8.35
N GLY A 24 -8.17 -23.10 -9.24
CA GLY A 24 -9.23 -22.89 -10.23
C GLY A 24 -10.39 -21.99 -9.75
N THR A 25 -10.53 -21.77 -8.44
CA THR A 25 -11.53 -20.85 -7.87
C THR A 25 -10.89 -19.62 -7.25
N ARG A 26 -9.70 -19.74 -6.64
CA ARG A 26 -8.96 -18.60 -6.09
C ARG A 26 -8.62 -17.57 -7.15
N ILE A 27 -8.55 -16.32 -6.72
CA ILE A 27 -8.21 -15.18 -7.59
C ILE A 27 -6.72 -14.87 -7.45
N ILE A 28 -6.13 -14.30 -8.50
CA ILE A 28 -4.76 -13.80 -8.45
C ILE A 28 -4.81 -12.28 -8.30
N ASN A 29 -4.15 -11.77 -7.26
CA ASN A 29 -3.85 -10.34 -7.15
C ASN A 29 -2.47 -10.06 -7.76
N SER A 30 -2.39 -9.01 -8.57
CA SER A 30 -1.13 -8.47 -9.08
C SER A 30 -1.04 -6.98 -8.80
N VAL A 31 0.12 -6.54 -8.35
CA VAL A 31 0.40 -5.12 -8.07
C VAL A 31 1.73 -4.77 -8.69
N TRP A 32 1.71 -3.81 -9.61
CA TRP A 32 2.88 -3.34 -10.35
C TRP A 32 3.15 -1.87 -10.04
N TYR A 33 4.35 -1.57 -9.56
CA TYR A 33 4.74 -0.23 -9.17
C TYR A 33 5.42 0.50 -10.33
N ARG A 34 4.88 1.67 -10.68
CA ARG A 34 5.40 2.57 -11.71
C ARG A 34 5.70 3.92 -11.09
N ASN A 35 6.89 4.45 -11.36
CA ASN A 35 7.20 5.85 -11.07
C ASN A 35 6.52 6.75 -12.10
N ALA A 36 5.94 7.85 -11.63
CA ALA A 36 5.46 8.93 -12.48
C ALA A 36 6.35 10.16 -12.23
N PRO A 37 7.14 10.61 -13.23
CA PRO A 37 7.95 11.82 -13.09
C PRO A 37 7.08 13.07 -12.91
N ASP A 38 7.68 14.10 -12.32
CA ASP A 38 7.07 15.43 -12.11
C ASP A 38 7.17 16.29 -13.37
N ASP A 39 6.59 15.79 -14.47
CA ASP A 39 6.56 16.42 -15.79
C ASP A 39 5.15 16.47 -16.38
N GLY A 40 4.14 16.22 -15.54
CA GLY A 40 2.73 16.09 -15.93
C GLY A 40 2.30 14.64 -16.22
N THR A 41 3.22 13.67 -16.22
CA THR A 41 2.88 12.24 -16.42
C THR A 41 1.85 11.75 -15.39
N PHE A 42 1.97 12.18 -14.13
CA PHE A 42 1.01 11.78 -13.09
C PHE A 42 -0.39 12.31 -13.37
N GLU A 43 -0.52 13.61 -13.66
CA GLU A 43 -1.78 14.28 -14.02
C GLU A 43 -2.44 13.61 -15.22
N ASP A 44 -1.62 13.26 -16.21
CA ASP A 44 -2.07 12.63 -17.43
C ASP A 44 -2.63 11.22 -17.16
N LEU A 45 -1.87 10.38 -16.45
CA LEU A 45 -2.30 9.03 -16.01
C LEU A 45 -3.57 9.07 -15.14
N MET A 46 -3.68 10.09 -14.29
CA MET A 46 -4.78 10.24 -13.34
C MET A 46 -5.97 11.03 -13.91
N THR A 47 -6.00 11.28 -15.22
CA THR A 47 -7.14 11.87 -15.93
C THR A 47 -7.85 10.80 -16.75
N GLY A 48 -9.13 10.54 -16.44
CA GLY A 48 -9.88 9.46 -17.07
C GLY A 48 -10.27 9.73 -18.52
N ALA A 49 -10.80 8.71 -19.19
CA ALA A 49 -11.42 8.84 -20.52
C ALA A 49 -12.61 9.82 -20.53
N ASP A 50 -13.21 10.06 -19.36
CA ASP A 50 -14.25 11.07 -19.13
C ASP A 50 -13.71 12.49 -18.94
N GLY A 51 -12.39 12.69 -19.09
CA GLY A 51 -11.71 13.97 -18.87
C GLY A 51 -11.65 14.38 -17.38
N ARG A 52 -12.10 13.53 -16.45
CA ARG A 52 -12.07 13.85 -15.02
C ARG A 52 -10.75 13.44 -14.41
N ARG A 53 -10.05 14.42 -13.82
CA ARG A 53 -8.89 14.16 -12.97
C ARG A 53 -9.32 13.52 -11.65
N ARG A 54 -8.62 12.47 -11.25
CA ARG A 54 -8.75 11.79 -9.97
C ARG A 54 -7.42 11.91 -9.24
N TRP A 55 -7.43 11.84 -7.91
CA TRP A 55 -6.23 12.07 -7.11
C TRP A 55 -5.76 10.80 -6.38
N GLY A 56 -6.69 9.94 -5.96
CA GLY A 56 -6.36 8.67 -5.29
C GLY A 56 -6.34 7.48 -6.23
N THR A 57 -7.51 7.14 -6.79
CA THR A 57 -7.70 5.91 -7.56
C THR A 57 -8.35 6.20 -8.90
N MET A 58 -7.86 5.53 -9.94
CA MET A 58 -8.53 5.34 -11.22
C MET A 58 -9.30 4.01 -11.17
N PRO A 59 -10.64 4.03 -11.10
CA PRO A 59 -11.44 2.82 -11.08
C PRO A 59 -11.33 2.00 -12.39
N PRO A 60 -11.72 0.72 -12.35
CA PRO A 60 -11.84 -0.12 -13.55
C PRO A 60 -12.64 0.58 -14.64
N GLY A 61 -12.19 0.47 -15.89
CA GLY A 61 -12.87 1.06 -17.06
C GLY A 61 -12.81 2.60 -17.16
N THR A 62 -12.11 3.30 -16.27
CA THR A 62 -11.99 4.77 -16.33
C THR A 62 -10.66 5.26 -16.91
N ILE A 63 -9.65 4.40 -16.94
CA ILE A 63 -8.32 4.69 -17.49
C ILE A 63 -8.45 4.83 -19.01
N ARG A 64 -7.73 5.78 -19.61
CA ARG A 64 -7.70 5.92 -21.07
C ARG A 64 -7.08 4.71 -21.75
N ASP A 65 -7.64 4.30 -22.88
CA ASP A 65 -7.18 3.15 -23.66
C ASP A 65 -5.69 3.23 -24.04
N THR A 66 -5.18 4.45 -24.27
CA THR A 66 -3.76 4.69 -24.56
C THR A 66 -2.84 4.21 -23.44
N HIS A 67 -3.23 4.45 -22.19
CA HIS A 67 -2.44 4.06 -21.01
C HIS A 67 -2.56 2.57 -20.72
N VAL A 68 -3.72 1.97 -20.99
CA VAL A 68 -3.89 0.51 -20.90
C VAL A 68 -3.08 -0.20 -21.98
N ALA A 69 -3.06 0.32 -23.20
CA ALA A 69 -2.26 -0.22 -24.31
C ALA A 69 -0.76 -0.13 -24.00
N GLU A 70 -0.28 1.03 -23.53
CA GLU A 70 1.12 1.21 -23.08
C GLU A 70 1.47 0.20 -21.97
N MET A 71 0.61 0.05 -20.96
CA MET A 71 0.83 -0.91 -19.87
C MET A 71 0.98 -2.35 -20.38
N ARG A 72 0.18 -2.76 -21.37
CA ARG A 72 0.26 -4.09 -22.00
C ARG A 72 1.54 -4.25 -22.82
N GLU A 73 1.93 -3.26 -23.61
CA GLU A 73 3.17 -3.27 -24.40
C GLU A 73 4.41 -3.37 -23.49
N VAL A 74 4.47 -2.55 -22.44
CA VAL A 74 5.58 -2.62 -21.47
C VAL A 74 5.59 -3.98 -20.78
N ALA A 75 4.42 -4.53 -20.39
CA ALA A 75 4.33 -5.85 -19.79
C ALA A 75 4.92 -6.96 -20.69
N GLU A 76 4.64 -6.93 -21.99
CA GLU A 76 5.22 -7.88 -22.95
C GLU A 76 6.74 -7.77 -23.06
N SER A 77 7.28 -6.56 -22.94
CA SER A 77 8.71 -6.30 -23.09
C SER A 77 9.55 -6.63 -21.86
N VAL A 78 9.03 -6.39 -20.64
CA VAL A 78 9.85 -6.47 -19.41
C VAL A 78 9.45 -7.59 -18.44
N LEU A 79 8.22 -8.12 -18.50
CA LEU A 79 7.76 -9.08 -17.51
C LEU A 79 8.08 -10.52 -17.91
N ALA A 80 8.48 -11.32 -16.92
CA ALA A 80 8.67 -12.75 -17.08
C ALA A 80 7.34 -13.42 -17.53
N PRO A 81 7.38 -14.44 -18.39
CA PRO A 81 6.17 -14.99 -19.03
C PRO A 81 4.98 -15.27 -18.08
N PRO A 82 5.16 -15.91 -16.91
CA PRO A 82 4.04 -16.19 -16.02
C PRO A 82 3.39 -14.93 -15.42
N ILE A 83 4.20 -13.89 -15.17
CA ILE A 83 3.73 -12.63 -14.58
C ILE A 83 3.06 -11.78 -15.65
N ARG A 84 3.66 -11.71 -16.84
CA ARG A 84 3.08 -11.08 -18.03
C ARG A 84 1.68 -11.64 -18.30
N ASP A 85 1.53 -12.96 -18.32
CA ASP A 85 0.25 -13.60 -18.64
C ASP A 85 -0.85 -13.21 -17.64
N VAL A 86 -0.52 -13.06 -16.34
CA VAL A 86 -1.46 -12.54 -15.33
C VAL A 86 -1.84 -11.09 -15.61
N VAL A 87 -0.87 -10.22 -15.92
CA VAL A 87 -1.14 -8.80 -16.21
C VAL A 87 -2.01 -8.67 -17.47
N LEU A 88 -1.70 -9.41 -18.53
CA LEU A 88 -2.45 -9.36 -19.78
C LEU A 88 -3.85 -9.98 -19.65
N ALA A 89 -4.05 -10.94 -18.74
CA ALA A 89 -5.37 -11.52 -18.45
C ALA A 89 -6.29 -10.58 -17.67
N CYS A 90 -5.79 -9.48 -17.10
CA CYS A 90 -6.62 -8.48 -16.42
C CYS A 90 -7.43 -7.69 -17.46
N PRO A 91 -8.78 -7.74 -17.45
CA PRO A 91 -9.59 -6.99 -18.41
C PRO A 91 -9.55 -5.49 -18.09
N ASP A 92 -9.81 -5.13 -16.84
CA ASP A 92 -9.94 -3.75 -16.39
C ASP A 92 -8.96 -3.46 -15.25
N PRO A 93 -7.76 -2.92 -15.56
CA PRO A 93 -6.79 -2.55 -14.54
C PRO A 93 -7.27 -1.34 -13.72
N ILE A 94 -6.67 -1.17 -12.55
CA ILE A 94 -6.81 0.02 -11.72
C ILE A 94 -5.45 0.69 -11.54
N ILE A 95 -5.46 2.02 -11.36
CA ILE A 95 -4.28 2.78 -10.92
C ILE A 95 -4.59 3.35 -9.55
N GLN A 96 -3.67 3.20 -8.61
CA GLN A 96 -3.76 3.84 -7.30
C GLN A 96 -2.49 4.64 -7.05
N ALA A 97 -2.65 5.94 -6.82
CA ALA A 97 -1.57 6.82 -6.42
C ALA A 97 -1.07 6.42 -5.01
N ILE A 98 0.24 6.45 -4.82
CA ILE A 98 0.88 6.11 -3.55
C ILE A 98 1.23 7.41 -2.84
N PHE A 99 0.61 7.61 -1.68
CA PHE A 99 0.93 8.68 -0.76
C PHE A 99 1.41 8.09 0.56
N ASP A 100 2.16 8.89 1.31
CA ASP A 100 2.41 8.62 2.71
C ASP A 100 2.08 9.85 3.55
N LEU A 101 1.72 9.61 4.81
CA LEU A 101 1.35 10.64 5.76
C LEU A 101 1.85 10.25 7.15
N GLU A 102 2.29 11.24 7.91
CA GLU A 102 2.56 11.13 9.34
C GLU A 102 2.01 12.36 10.04
N VAL A 103 1.28 12.15 11.13
CA VAL A 103 0.84 13.24 12.03
C VAL A 103 1.82 13.42 13.19
N PRO A 104 2.05 14.67 13.66
CA PRO A 104 2.88 14.90 14.82
C PRO A 104 2.18 14.51 16.14
N GLN A 105 0.84 14.41 16.12
CA GLN A 105 -0.03 14.20 17.27
C GLN A 105 -1.28 13.41 16.83
N MET A 106 -1.72 12.47 17.66
CA MET A 106 -2.89 11.62 17.44
C MET A 106 -4.05 11.92 18.39
N ALA A 107 -3.83 12.56 19.55
CA ALA A 107 -4.86 12.84 20.55
C ALA A 107 -5.18 14.35 20.67
N PHE A 108 -6.45 14.72 20.67
CA PHE A 108 -6.96 16.10 20.67
C PHE A 108 -8.12 16.23 21.67
N GLY A 109 -7.79 16.41 22.95
CA GLY A 109 -8.78 16.28 24.02
C GLY A 109 -9.43 14.90 23.96
N ARG A 110 -10.75 14.86 23.72
CA ARG A 110 -11.54 13.62 23.62
C ARG A 110 -11.67 13.04 22.22
N VAL A 111 -10.89 13.53 21.26
CA VAL A 111 -10.86 13.06 19.87
C VAL A 111 -9.49 12.48 19.57
N CYS A 112 -9.41 11.41 18.79
CA CYS A 112 -8.13 10.87 18.32
C CYS A 112 -8.16 10.45 16.85
N LEU A 113 -6.98 10.46 16.21
CA LEU A 113 -6.73 9.94 14.87
C LEU A 113 -6.04 8.57 14.98
N LEU A 114 -6.47 7.58 14.20
CA LEU A 114 -5.86 6.25 14.18
C LEU A 114 -5.84 5.67 12.76
N GLY A 115 -5.05 4.61 12.54
CA GLY A 115 -4.90 3.98 11.23
C GLY A 115 -4.42 4.98 10.17
N ASP A 116 -4.94 4.86 8.95
CA ASP A 116 -4.53 5.69 7.82
C ASP A 116 -4.82 7.19 8.01
N ALA A 117 -5.74 7.56 8.92
CA ALA A 117 -6.00 8.96 9.26
C ALA A 117 -4.86 9.60 10.05
N ALA A 118 -4.03 8.80 10.74
CA ALA A 118 -2.84 9.25 11.46
C ALA A 118 -1.55 8.93 10.70
N PHE A 119 -1.47 7.74 10.12
CA PHE A 119 -0.29 7.24 9.44
C PHE A 119 -0.68 6.51 8.15
N GLY A 120 -0.58 7.22 7.02
CA GLY A 120 -0.72 6.61 5.70
C GLY A 120 0.58 5.91 5.33
N LEU A 121 0.58 4.58 5.35
CA LEU A 121 1.76 3.78 4.99
C LEU A 121 1.82 3.52 3.49
N ARG A 122 3.01 3.58 2.89
CA ARG A 122 3.19 2.99 1.55
C ARG A 122 2.97 1.47 1.63
N PRO A 123 2.44 0.83 0.58
CA PRO A 123 2.04 -0.59 0.65
C PRO A 123 3.21 -1.58 0.77
N HIS A 124 4.46 -1.14 0.61
CA HIS A 124 5.65 -1.98 0.49
C HIS A 124 5.95 -2.93 1.67
N VAL A 125 5.38 -2.70 2.86
CA VAL A 125 5.55 -3.60 4.03
C VAL A 125 4.28 -4.38 4.39
N ALA A 126 3.19 -4.21 3.62
CA ALA A 126 1.89 -4.85 3.81
C ALA A 126 1.30 -4.74 5.23
N ALA A 127 1.59 -3.64 5.96
CA ALA A 127 1.26 -3.49 7.37
C ALA A 127 0.18 -2.42 7.68
N GLY A 128 -0.43 -1.79 6.67
CA GLY A 128 -1.43 -0.73 6.90
C GLY A 128 -2.62 -1.19 7.75
N GLN A 129 -3.23 -2.31 7.37
CA GLN A 129 -4.33 -2.91 8.14
C GLN A 129 -3.88 -3.34 9.54
N ALA A 130 -2.71 -3.97 9.66
CA ALA A 130 -2.16 -4.39 10.94
C ALA A 130 -1.91 -3.19 11.87
N LYS A 131 -1.39 -2.07 11.34
CA LYS A 131 -1.20 -0.82 12.08
C LYS A 131 -2.53 -0.26 12.59
N ALA A 132 -3.54 -0.20 11.73
CA ALA A 132 -4.87 0.27 12.12
C ALA A 132 -5.50 -0.60 13.23
N CYS A 133 -5.37 -1.92 13.12
CA CYS A 133 -5.79 -2.85 14.18
C CYS A 133 -5.01 -2.66 15.47
N ALA A 134 -3.68 -2.50 15.40
CA ALA A 134 -2.83 -2.25 16.57
C ALA A 134 -3.21 -0.95 17.27
N ASP A 135 -3.50 0.12 16.52
CA ASP A 135 -4.00 1.38 17.09
C ASP A 135 -5.33 1.18 17.84
N ALA A 136 -6.28 0.48 17.22
CA ALA A 136 -7.60 0.25 17.79
C ALA A 136 -7.54 -0.64 19.04
N TRP A 137 -6.74 -1.70 19.04
CA TRP A 137 -6.58 -2.56 20.20
C TRP A 137 -5.88 -1.84 21.36
N ALA A 138 -4.80 -1.11 21.07
CA ALA A 138 -4.11 -0.33 22.10
C ALA A 138 -5.04 0.74 22.71
N LEU A 139 -5.90 1.36 21.89
CA LEU A 139 -6.86 2.36 22.36
C LEU A 139 -7.93 1.72 23.26
N ARG A 140 -8.48 0.57 22.85
CA ARG A 140 -9.43 -0.21 23.66
C ARG A 140 -8.84 -0.51 25.03
N ASP A 141 -7.60 -1.00 25.07
CA ASP A 141 -6.94 -1.41 26.31
C ASP A 141 -6.68 -0.20 27.22
N ALA A 142 -6.17 0.90 26.66
CA ALA A 142 -5.97 2.13 27.42
C ALA A 142 -7.28 2.68 28.02
N LEU A 143 -8.39 2.64 27.28
CA LEU A 143 -9.70 3.06 27.77
C LEU A 143 -10.23 2.16 28.90
N ALA A 144 -10.02 0.84 28.79
CA ALA A 144 -10.42 -0.12 29.81
C ALA A 144 -9.61 0.09 31.10
N ASP A 145 -8.29 0.23 30.98
CA ASP A 145 -7.37 0.44 32.12
C ASP A 145 -7.62 1.77 32.83
N ALA A 146 -8.00 2.81 32.09
CA ALA A 146 -8.34 4.12 32.64
C ALA A 146 -9.76 4.20 33.24
N GLY A 147 -10.53 3.10 33.25
CA GLY A 147 -11.91 3.09 33.75
C GLY A 147 -12.85 4.03 32.99
N GLY A 148 -12.58 4.27 31.70
CA GLY A 148 -13.34 5.21 30.86
C GLY A 148 -12.90 6.67 30.95
N ASP A 149 -11.84 7.01 31.68
CA ASP A 149 -11.21 8.32 31.59
C ASP A 149 -10.45 8.47 30.26
N VAL A 150 -11.11 9.13 29.30
CA VAL A 150 -10.60 9.32 27.94
C VAL A 150 -9.29 10.12 27.92
N ASP A 151 -9.19 11.16 28.74
CA ASP A 151 -8.03 12.06 28.71
C ASP A 151 -6.80 11.32 29.26
N ALA A 152 -6.98 10.53 30.33
CA ALA A 152 -5.92 9.67 30.87
C ALA A 152 -5.54 8.53 29.90
N ALA A 153 -6.53 7.89 29.26
CA ALA A 153 -6.29 6.82 28.29
C ALA A 153 -5.46 7.29 27.10
N LEU A 154 -5.84 8.43 26.50
CA LEU A 154 -5.15 8.96 25.32
C LEU A 154 -3.71 9.41 25.65
N ALA A 155 -3.47 9.95 26.84
CA ALA A 155 -2.13 10.32 27.29
C ALA A 155 -1.17 9.13 27.38
N VAL A 156 -1.67 7.92 27.67
CA VAL A 156 -0.87 6.69 27.72
C VAL A 156 -0.75 6.03 26.34
N TRP A 157 -1.82 6.07 25.56
CA TRP A 157 -1.91 5.42 24.25
C TRP A 157 -1.06 6.10 23.17
N GLU A 158 -1.16 7.43 23.06
CA GLU A 158 -0.59 8.18 21.94
C GLU A 158 0.92 7.99 21.74
N PRO A 159 1.78 8.11 22.78
CA PRO A 159 3.23 8.06 22.57
C PRO A 159 3.70 6.76 21.90
N ARG A 160 3.10 5.63 22.28
CA ARG A 160 3.41 4.30 21.73
C ARG A 160 2.96 4.16 20.28
N GLN A 161 1.76 4.66 19.95
CA GLN A 161 1.24 4.58 18.59
C GLN A 161 1.93 5.55 17.62
N LEU A 162 2.39 6.71 18.12
CA LEU A 162 3.25 7.63 17.36
C LEU A 162 4.59 6.98 17.03
N GLU A 163 5.24 6.34 18.01
CA GLU A 163 6.51 5.64 17.79
C GLU A 163 6.36 4.50 16.77
N LEU A 164 5.32 3.67 16.92
CA LEU A 164 5.00 2.61 15.97
C LEU A 164 4.75 3.17 14.56
N GLY A 165 3.94 4.22 14.46
CA GLY A 165 3.61 4.84 13.17
C GLY A 165 4.84 5.40 12.45
N ARG A 166 5.71 6.12 13.18
CA ARG A 166 6.97 6.64 12.66
C ARG A 166 7.89 5.54 12.14
N SER A 167 8.08 4.49 12.94
CA SER A 167 8.90 3.35 12.55
C SER A 167 8.35 2.67 11.29
N ALA A 168 7.03 2.43 11.24
CA ALA A 168 6.38 1.83 10.08
C ALA A 168 6.53 2.71 8.82
N VAL A 169 6.24 4.01 8.91
CA VAL A 169 6.39 4.95 7.78
C VAL A 169 7.83 4.95 7.27
N ALA A 170 8.82 5.10 8.16
CA ALA A 170 10.23 5.10 7.79
C ALA A 170 10.62 3.84 7.02
N ARG A 171 10.20 2.66 7.50
CA ARG A 171 10.44 1.39 6.80
C ARG A 171 9.75 1.34 5.44
N THR A 172 8.51 1.80 5.33
CA THR A 172 7.79 1.80 4.05
C THR A 172 8.41 2.73 3.01
N ARG A 173 8.95 3.87 3.45
CA ARG A 173 9.67 4.84 2.61
C ARG A 173 11.00 4.26 2.15
N GLU A 174 11.77 3.68 3.06
CA GLU A 174 13.03 3.02 2.72
C GLU A 174 12.82 1.89 1.72
N MET A 175 11.82 1.03 1.95
CA MET A 175 11.49 -0.05 1.04
C MET A 175 11.07 0.44 -0.35
N GLY A 176 10.26 1.49 -0.40
CA GLY A 176 9.88 2.15 -1.64
C GLY A 176 11.09 2.76 -2.35
N HIS A 177 11.99 3.41 -1.62
CA HIS A 177 13.21 3.98 -2.19
C HIS A 177 14.11 2.88 -2.78
N ARG A 178 14.36 1.79 -2.05
CA ARG A 178 15.20 0.68 -2.52
C ARG A 178 14.64 -0.01 -3.78
N SER A 179 13.32 -0.14 -3.88
CA SER A 179 12.65 -0.82 -5.00
C SER A 179 12.36 0.06 -6.20
N GLN A 180 12.14 1.36 -6.02
CA GLN A 180 11.74 2.28 -7.08
C GLN A 180 12.82 3.26 -7.53
N VAL A 181 13.82 3.56 -6.70
CA VAL A 181 14.79 4.64 -6.96
C VAL A 181 16.22 4.12 -6.87
N GLY A 182 16.59 3.51 -5.75
CA GLY A 182 17.95 3.07 -5.49
C GLY A 182 18.34 1.73 -6.13
N ASN A 183 17.38 1.02 -6.76
CA ASN A 183 17.58 -0.31 -7.38
C ASN A 183 18.41 -1.29 -6.55
N SER A 184 18.18 -1.27 -5.23
CA SER A 184 18.96 -2.01 -4.23
C SER A 184 18.12 -3.08 -3.52
N MET A 185 16.99 -3.44 -4.14
CA MET A 185 16.19 -4.59 -3.73
C MET A 185 16.89 -5.88 -4.13
N VAL A 186 17.12 -6.75 -3.15
CA VAL A 186 17.68 -8.09 -3.37
C VAL A 186 16.62 -9.13 -3.03
N PRO A 187 16.13 -9.92 -4.00
CA PRO A 187 15.20 -11.02 -3.71
C PRO A 187 15.75 -11.97 -2.64
N GLY A 188 14.95 -12.23 -1.60
CA GLY A 188 15.32 -13.11 -0.49
C GLY A 188 16.03 -12.44 0.68
N ASP A 189 16.35 -11.14 0.60
CA ASP A 189 16.88 -10.37 1.73
C ASP A 189 15.86 -10.38 2.89
N PRO A 190 16.22 -10.85 4.09
CA PRO A 190 15.29 -10.98 5.21
C PRO A 190 14.73 -9.65 5.68
N THR A 191 15.40 -8.53 5.40
CA THR A 191 14.92 -7.18 5.73
C THR A 191 13.68 -6.79 4.92
N TRP A 192 13.34 -7.53 3.85
CA TRP A 192 12.17 -7.31 2.99
C TRP A 192 10.91 -8.04 3.43
N LYS A 193 10.98 -8.82 4.51
CA LYS A 193 9.78 -9.51 5.00
C LYS A 193 8.75 -8.48 5.46
N PHE A 194 7.50 -8.73 5.10
CA PHE A 194 6.36 -7.96 5.59
C PHE A 194 6.25 -8.09 7.12
N GLY A 195 5.72 -7.07 7.77
CA GLY A 195 5.60 -7.02 9.23
C GLY A 195 5.41 -5.60 9.75
N LEU A 196 4.69 -5.49 10.86
CA LEU A 196 4.30 -4.21 11.46
C LEU A 196 5.39 -3.64 12.38
N TRP A 197 6.01 -4.49 13.18
CA TRP A 197 7.01 -4.11 14.18
C TRP A 197 8.40 -4.13 13.57
N GLU A 198 8.69 -5.19 12.82
CA GLU A 198 9.97 -5.42 12.15
C GLU A 198 9.77 -6.32 10.93
N ALA A 199 10.85 -6.64 10.21
CA ALA A 199 10.75 -7.51 9.05
C ALA A 199 10.39 -8.95 9.48
N GLY A 200 9.19 -9.40 9.13
CA GLY A 200 8.68 -10.73 9.47
C GLY A 200 7.84 -10.80 10.74
N ASN A 201 7.50 -9.65 11.35
CA ASN A 201 6.71 -9.54 12.59
C ASN A 201 5.82 -8.29 12.55
#